data_AF-A0A3D5I209-F1
#
_entry.id   AF-A0A3D5I209-F1
#
_cell.length_a   1.000
_cell.length_b   1.000
_cell.length_c   1.000
_cell.angle_alpha   90.00
_cell.angle_beta   90.00
_cell.angle_gamma   90.00
#
_symmetry.space_group_name_H-M   'P 1'
#
loop_
_entity.id
_entity.type
_entity.pdbx_description
1 polymer ?
#
loop_
_entity_poly.entity_id
_entity_poly.type
_entity_poly.pdbx_seq_one_letter_code
_entity_poly.pdbx_strand_id
1 'polypeptide(L)'
;MGRLWEAVLFIACLAIRLYYSLAMKEAWLKQPNGPWVERFWPNPELERDGGARPMAVDLGRHLLLHEPPLLKSRRQLTLSQARELWRNRVKAGWKRVEPQW
;
A
#
# COMPACT_ATOMS: atom_id res chain seq x y z
N MET A 1 -39.19 -16.42 7.28
CA MET A 1 -38.19 -16.18 6.21
C MET A 1 -37.18 -15.10 6.65
N GLY A 2 -36.52 -15.27 7.81
CA GLY A 2 -35.63 -14.25 8.42
C GLY A 2 -34.13 -14.54 8.32
N ARG A 3 -33.75 -15.82 8.40
CA ARG A 3 -32.36 -16.22 8.66
C ARG A 3 -31.45 -16.26 7.44
N LEU A 4 -32.02 -16.31 6.24
CA LEU A 4 -31.26 -16.45 4.99
C LEU A 4 -30.64 -15.13 4.53
N TRP A 5 -31.35 -14.00 4.68
CA TRP A 5 -30.81 -12.69 4.30
C TRP A 5 -29.77 -12.18 5.29
N GLU A 6 -29.91 -12.50 6.59
CA GLU A 6 -28.89 -12.22 7.61
C GLU A 6 -27.58 -12.95 7.30
N ALA A 7 -27.64 -14.25 7.01
CA ALA A 7 -26.46 -15.04 6.68
C ALA A 7 -25.74 -14.53 5.43
N VAL A 8 -26.48 -14.13 4.38
CA VAL A 8 -25.90 -13.55 3.16
C VAL A 8 -25.23 -12.20 3.44
N LEU A 9 -25.86 -11.33 4.24
CA LEU A 9 -25.27 -10.06 4.66
C LEU A 9 -24.01 -10.27 5.51
N PHE A 10 -24.02 -11.24 6.44
CA PHE A 10 -22.86 -11.59 7.24
C PHE A 10 -21.70 -12.10 6.39
N ILE A 11 -21.97 -13.01 5.44
CA ILE A 11 -20.93 -13.53 4.53
C ILE A 11 -20.41 -12.42 3.61
N ALA A 12 -21.28 -11.56 3.07
CA ALA A 12 -20.88 -10.42 2.25
C ALA A 12 -20.03 -9.42 3.05
N CYS A 13 -20.43 -9.05 4.27
CA CYS A 13 -19.64 -8.21 5.16
C CYS A 13 -18.30 -8.85 5.51
N LEU A 14 -18.26 -10.16 5.78
CA LEU A 14 -17.01 -10.87 6.07
C LEU A 14 -16.10 -10.87 4.84
N ALA A 15 -16.64 -11.13 3.66
CA ALA A 15 -15.92 -11.12 2.39
C ALA A 15 -15.38 -9.72 2.04
N ILE A 16 -16.18 -8.66 2.23
CA ILE A 16 -15.75 -7.27 2.07
C ILE A 16 -14.64 -6.95 3.08
N ARG A 17 -14.81 -7.30 4.35
CA ARG A 17 -13.82 -7.04 5.40
C ARG A 17 -12.52 -7.83 5.18
N LEU A 18 -12.59 -9.07 4.71
CA LEU A 18 -11.44 -9.88 4.30
C LEU A 18 -10.77 -9.32 3.04
N TYR A 19 -11.55 -8.89 2.06
CA TYR A 19 -11.06 -8.26 0.83
C TYR A 19 -10.26 -7.00 1.15
N TYR A 20 -10.79 -6.11 2.00
CA TYR A 20 -10.12 -4.90 2.47
C TYR A 20 -8.96 -5.19 3.45
N SER A 21 -9.02 -6.26 4.24
CA SER A 21 -7.95 -6.66 5.15
C SER A 21 -6.74 -7.26 4.43
N LEU A 22 -6.96 -7.88 3.27
CA LEU A 22 -5.89 -8.48 2.46
C LEU A 22 -5.18 -7.45 1.57
N ALA A 23 -5.73 -6.25 1.40
CA ALA A 23 -5.08 -5.16 0.68
C ALA A 23 -4.06 -4.46 1.59
N MET A 24 -2.86 -4.18 1.08
CA MET A 24 -1.94 -3.27 1.76
C MET A 24 -2.54 -1.86 1.69
N LYS A 25 -3.00 -1.34 2.82
CA LYS A 25 -3.41 0.07 2.93
C LYS A 25 -2.22 0.97 2.61
N GLU A 26 -2.51 2.20 2.21
CA GLU A 26 -1.48 3.20 1.97
C GLU A 26 -0.51 3.28 3.16
N ALA A 27 0.78 3.24 2.84
CA ALA A 27 1.84 3.16 3.85
C ALA A 27 3.14 3.77 3.34
N TRP A 28 3.95 4.24 4.29
CA TRP A 28 5.12 5.04 4.01
C TRP A 28 6.35 4.47 4.70
N LEU A 29 7.49 4.46 3.99
CA LEU A 29 8.80 4.14 4.53
C LEU A 29 9.77 5.29 4.29
N LYS A 30 10.60 5.59 5.28
CA LYS A 30 11.70 6.54 5.18
C LYS A 30 13.04 5.85 5.35
N GLN A 31 14.00 6.20 4.52
CA GLN A 31 15.36 5.72 4.62
C GLN A 31 16.03 6.25 5.90
N PRO A 32 16.79 5.42 6.64
CA PRO A 32 17.56 5.91 7.78
C PRO A 32 18.63 6.90 7.31
N ASN A 33 18.71 8.06 7.96
CA ASN A 33 19.70 9.12 7.72
C ASN A 33 19.81 9.59 6.25
N GLY A 34 18.78 9.35 5.43
CA GLY A 34 18.79 9.66 4.01
C GLY A 34 17.56 10.44 3.56
N PRO A 35 17.60 11.00 2.33
CA PRO A 35 16.54 11.87 1.84
C PRO A 35 15.36 11.09 1.24
N TRP A 36 15.48 9.77 1.12
CA TRP A 36 14.53 8.95 0.36
C TRP A 36 13.33 8.52 1.20
N VAL A 37 12.16 8.62 0.58
CA VAL A 37 10.87 8.18 1.11
C VAL A 37 10.17 7.35 0.05
N GLU A 38 9.58 6.23 0.44
CA GLU A 38 8.76 5.39 -0.43
C GLU A 38 7.31 5.36 0.08
N ARG A 39 6.36 5.65 -0.82
CA ARG A 39 4.91 5.55 -0.59
C ARG A 39 4.37 4.33 -1.33
N PHE A 40 3.72 3.43 -0.60
CA PHE A 40 3.08 2.23 -1.11
C PHE A 40 1.58 2.44 -1.05
N TRP A 41 0.87 2.36 -2.17
CA TRP A 41 -0.58 2.57 -2.19
C TRP A 41 -1.27 1.69 -3.24
N PRO A 42 -2.50 1.21 -2.99
CA PRO A 42 -3.27 0.46 -3.98
C PRO A 42 -3.56 1.29 -5.22
N ASN A 43 -3.42 0.71 -6.41
CA ASN A 43 -3.73 1.42 -7.66
C ASN A 43 -4.93 0.77 -8.38
N PRO A 44 -6.18 1.05 -7.94
CA PRO A 44 -7.37 0.37 -8.44
C PRO A 44 -7.62 0.59 -9.93
N GLU A 45 -7.11 1.68 -10.52
CA GLU A 45 -7.24 1.96 -11.96
C GLU A 45 -6.56 0.91 -12.85
N LEU A 46 -5.64 0.12 -12.29
CA LEU A 46 -4.93 -0.95 -13.00
C LEU A 46 -5.44 -2.35 -12.65
N GLU A 47 -6.52 -2.47 -11.87
CA GLU A 47 -7.15 -3.75 -11.59
C GLU A 47 -7.74 -4.29 -12.89
N ARG A 48 -7.03 -5.27 -13.49
CA ARG A 48 -7.55 -6.05 -14.62
C ARG A 48 -8.39 -7.22 -14.11
N ASP A 49 -9.27 -7.73 -14.97
CA ASP A 49 -10.21 -8.84 -14.70
C ASP A 49 -9.57 -10.15 -14.16
N GLY A 50 -8.24 -10.26 -14.12
CA GLY A 50 -7.48 -11.42 -13.64
C GLY A 50 -7.17 -11.46 -12.14
N GLY A 51 -7.74 -10.58 -11.31
CA GLY A 51 -7.59 -10.63 -9.84
C GLY A 51 -6.21 -10.22 -9.30
N ALA A 52 -5.33 -9.68 -10.15
CA ALA A 52 -4.10 -9.05 -9.69
C ALA A 52 -4.45 -7.78 -8.88
N ARG A 53 -3.83 -7.62 -7.70
CA ARG A 53 -3.95 -6.41 -6.87
C ARG A 53 -2.74 -5.49 -7.13
N PRO A 54 -2.82 -4.55 -8.08
CA PRO A 54 -1.74 -3.63 -8.39
C PRO A 54 -1.50 -2.64 -7.24
N MET A 55 -0.23 -2.41 -6.97
CA MET A 55 0.27 -1.45 -6.00
C MET A 55 1.18 -0.48 -6.75
N ALA A 56 0.98 0.81 -6.53
CA ALA A 56 1.94 1.82 -6.92
C ALA A 56 2.93 2.06 -5.78
N VAL A 57 4.22 2.10 -6.11
CA VAL A 57 5.28 2.49 -5.20
C VAL A 57 5.96 3.73 -5.74
N ASP A 58 5.79 4.83 -5.03
CA ASP A 58 6.35 6.14 -5.36
C ASP A 58 7.63 6.36 -4.56
N LEU A 59 8.71 6.71 -5.24
CA LEU A 59 9.97 7.11 -4.63
C LEU A 59 10.06 8.64 -4.65
N GLY A 60 10.05 9.25 -3.47
CA GLY A 60 10.24 10.68 -3.27
C GLY A 60 11.60 10.99 -2.62
N ARG A 61 12.10 12.20 -2.87
CA ARG A 61 13.33 12.72 -2.24
C ARG A 61 13.04 14.03 -1.52
N HIS A 62 13.28 14.10 -0.21
CA HIS A 62 13.32 15.38 0.49
C HIS A 62 14.51 16.21 0.03
N LEU A 63 14.27 17.47 -0.31
CA LEU A 63 15.30 18.46 -0.61
C LEU A 63 15.56 19.38 0.58
N LEU A 64 14.48 19.77 1.26
CA LEU A 64 14.49 20.60 2.46
C LEU A 64 13.74 19.90 3.59
N LEU A 65 14.09 20.26 4.83
CA LEU A 65 13.41 19.77 6.01
C LEU A 65 12.00 20.40 6.06
N HIS A 66 10.98 19.60 6.34
CA HIS A 66 9.56 19.98 6.41
C HIS A 66 8.84 20.26 5.07
N GLU A 67 9.51 20.12 3.93
CA GLU A 67 8.83 20.15 2.64
C GLU A 67 8.41 18.76 2.16
N PRO A 68 7.29 18.68 1.41
CA PRO A 68 6.92 17.47 0.71
C PRO A 68 8.07 16.98 -0.18
N PRO A 69 8.40 15.68 -0.12
CA PRO A 69 9.38 15.06 -1.01
C PRO A 69 9.03 15.26 -2.48
N LEU A 70 10.04 15.53 -3.30
CA LEU A 70 9.88 15.58 -4.75
C LEU A 70 9.82 14.17 -5.32
N LEU A 71 8.72 13.83 -6.00
CA LEU A 71 8.55 12.54 -6.70
C LEU A 71 9.66 12.36 -7.75
N LYS A 72 10.36 11.23 -7.67
CA LYS A 72 11.45 10.87 -8.60
C LYS A 72 11.07 9.72 -9.53
N SER A 73 10.36 8.72 -9.02
CA SER A 73 9.85 7.63 -9.84
C SER A 73 8.61 7.01 -9.24
N ARG A 74 7.81 6.38 -10.10
CA ARG A 74 6.65 5.56 -9.75
C ARG A 74 6.81 4.21 -10.43
N ARG A 75 6.66 3.12 -9.68
CA ARG A 75 6.64 1.76 -10.23
C ARG A 75 5.34 1.06 -9.86
N GLN A 76 4.86 0.23 -10.77
CA GLN A 76 3.69 -0.61 -10.55
C GLN A 76 4.19 -2.02 -10.19
N LEU A 77 3.67 -2.56 -9.11
CA LEU A 77 4.00 -3.88 -8.58
C LEU A 77 2.72 -4.66 -8.30
N THR A 78 2.80 -5.98 -8.26
CA THR A 78 1.74 -6.76 -7.61
C THR A 78 1.81 -6.58 -6.09
N LEU A 79 0.71 -6.87 -5.39
CA LEU A 79 0.68 -6.86 -3.93
C LEU A 79 1.77 -7.75 -3.30
N SER A 80 2.09 -8.91 -3.89
CA SER A 80 3.15 -9.78 -3.38
C SER A 80 4.53 -9.14 -3.54
N GLN A 81 4.83 -8.56 -4.70
CA GLN A 81 6.07 -7.84 -4.95
C GLN A 81 6.22 -6.60 -4.05
N ALA A 82 5.15 -5.84 -3.84
CA ALA A 82 5.15 -4.69 -2.95
C ALA A 82 5.43 -5.09 -1.48
N ARG A 83 4.84 -6.18 -1.00
CA ARG A 83 5.12 -6.74 0.33
C ARG A 83 6.55 -7.23 0.49
N GLU A 84 7.10 -7.87 -0.54
CA GLU A 84 8.50 -8.29 -0.55
C GLU A 84 9.44 -7.09 -0.48
N LEU A 85 9.21 -6.09 -1.34
CA LEU A 85 9.96 -4.84 -1.33
C LEU A 85 9.90 -4.16 0.06
N TRP A 86 8.71 -4.04 0.64
CA TRP A 86 8.52 -3.49 1.98
C TRP A 86 9.36 -4.23 3.03
N ARG A 87 9.28 -5.57 3.06
CA ARG A 87 10.07 -6.39 4.00
C ARG A 87 11.57 -6.17 3.81
N ASN A 88 12.04 -6.10 2.57
CA ASN A 88 13.44 -5.87 2.25
C ASN A 88 13.90 -4.48 2.71
N ARG A 89 13.07 -3.44 2.56
CA ARG A 89 13.35 -2.09 3.04
C ARG A 89 13.44 -2.03 4.56
N VAL A 90 12.46 -2.62 5.25
CA VAL A 90 12.46 -2.70 6.72
C VAL A 90 13.70 -3.46 7.21
N LYS A 91 14.06 -4.58 6.57
CA LYS A 91 15.30 -5.32 6.87
C LYS A 91 16.57 -4.48 6.65
N ALA A 92 16.55 -3.59 5.65
CA ALA A 92 17.62 -2.62 5.39
C ALA A 92 17.60 -1.38 6.32
N GLY A 93 16.74 -1.37 7.34
CA GLY A 93 16.68 -0.30 8.34
C GLY A 93 15.75 0.87 7.99
N TRP A 94 14.95 0.77 6.93
CA TRP A 94 13.92 1.77 6.64
C TRP A 94 12.84 1.73 7.72
N LYS A 95 12.37 2.90 8.11
CA LYS A 95 11.38 3.06 9.18
C LYS A 95 10.03 3.43 8.59
N ARG A 96 8.97 2.85 9.15
CA ARG A 96 7.61 3.31 8.88
C ARG A 96 7.43 4.72 9.43
N VAL A 97 6.80 5.57 8.64
CA VAL A 97 6.52 6.97 8.99
C VAL A 97 5.06 7.30 8.69
N GLU A 98 4.61 8.42 9.23
CA GLU A 98 3.34 9.05 8.84
C GLU A 98 3.39 9.52 7.38
N PRO A 99 2.24 9.76 6.74
CA PRO A 99 2.18 10.29 5.37
C PRO A 99 3.05 11.55 5.20
N GLN A 100 3.78 11.62 4.09
CA GLN A 100 4.69 12.76 3.81
C GLN A 100 4.18 13.69 2.70
N TRP A 101 3.22 13.26 1.88
CA TRP A 101 2.53 14.08 0.88
C TRP A 101 1.21 13.44 0.43
#